data_AF-A0A0S4KVU1-F1
#
_entry.id   AF-A0A0S4KVU1-F1
#
_cell.length_a   1.000
_cell.length_b   1.000
_cell.length_c   1.000
_cell.angle_alpha   90.00
_cell.angle_beta   90.00
_cell.angle_gamma   90.00
#
_symmetry.space_group_name_H-M   'P 1'
#
loop_
_entity.id
_entity.type
_entity.pdbx_description
1 polymer ?
#
loop_
_entity_poly.entity_id
_entity_poly.type
_entity_poly.pdbx_seq_one_letter_code
_entity_poly.pdbx_strand_id
1 'polypeptide(L)'
;MRTNTGWRVALLVCCLWHSTSQAEWGFDPRYQRDYNIFAPTQRYASDNPLNLVNRYDPDNPFNPVNRYDPGNPLNPIHRYNPNNPFNPVNRYHPDNPLNPANQYNVDVPFAPLNGGKPSRTW
;
A
#
# COMPACT_ATOMS: atom_id res chain seq x y z
N MET A 1 -32.63 -43.41 2.94
CA MET A 1 -32.37 -41.96 3.01
C MET A 1 -30.98 -41.74 3.59
N ARG A 2 -29.96 -41.61 2.73
CA ARG A 2 -28.56 -41.41 3.14
C ARG A 2 -28.29 -39.90 3.08
N THR A 3 -28.02 -39.30 4.22
CA THR A 3 -28.02 -37.84 4.40
C THR A 3 -26.81 -37.19 3.70
N ASN A 4 -27.09 -36.15 2.92
CA ASN A 4 -26.14 -35.34 2.13
C ASN A 4 -25.22 -34.45 3.02
N THR A 5 -24.91 -34.89 4.24
CA THR A 5 -24.27 -34.05 5.25
C THR A 5 -22.73 -34.08 5.17
N GLY A 6 -22.15 -35.17 4.66
CA GLY A 6 -20.70 -35.37 4.63
C GLY A 6 -19.94 -34.40 3.72
N TRP A 7 -20.42 -34.18 2.49
CA TRP A 7 -19.76 -33.29 1.53
C TRP A 7 -19.96 -31.81 1.88
N ARG A 8 -21.09 -31.47 2.52
CA ARG A 8 -21.36 -30.10 3.00
C ARG A 8 -20.44 -29.71 4.15
N VAL A 9 -20.18 -30.63 5.07
CA VAL A 9 -19.20 -30.43 6.16
C VAL A 9 -17.77 -30.39 5.59
N ALA A 10 -17.44 -31.25 4.62
CA ALA A 10 -16.12 -31.24 3.97
C ALA A 10 -15.85 -29.93 3.20
N LEU A 11 -16.84 -29.38 2.49
CA LEU A 11 -16.71 -28.08 1.81
C LEU A 11 -16.57 -26.92 2.81
N LEU A 12 -17.34 -26.92 3.90
CA LEU A 12 -17.21 -25.92 4.97
C LEU A 12 -15.83 -25.96 5.63
N VAL A 13 -15.26 -27.15 5.85
CA VAL A 13 -13.92 -27.31 6.42
C VAL A 13 -12.82 -26.93 5.39
N CYS A 14 -12.98 -27.25 4.11
CA CYS A 14 -12.03 -26.83 3.05
C CYS A 14 -11.98 -25.31 2.86
N CYS A 15 -13.12 -24.61 2.95
CA CYS A 15 -13.19 -23.15 2.88
C CYS A 15 -12.50 -22.47 4.08
N LEU A 16 -12.53 -23.12 5.25
CA LEU A 16 -11.88 -22.62 6.47
C LEU A 16 -10.36 -22.85 6.47
N TRP A 17 -9.83 -23.78 5.65
CA TRP A 17 -8.39 -24.08 5.59
C TRP A 17 -7.64 -23.30 4.50
N HIS A 18 -8.33 -22.79 3.47
CA HIS A 18 -7.69 -22.01 2.39
C HIS A 18 -7.84 -20.49 2.54
N SER A 19 -8.42 -20.01 3.65
CA SER A 19 -8.69 -18.59 3.87
C SER A 19 -7.83 -18.00 4.98
N THR A 20 -6.57 -18.39 5.06
CA THR A 20 -5.52 -17.52 5.62
C THR A 20 -4.90 -16.70 4.49
N SER A 21 -5.72 -16.06 3.65
CA SER A 21 -5.27 -14.82 3.04
C SER A 21 -5.11 -13.86 4.20
N GLN A 22 -3.89 -13.78 4.74
CA GLN A 22 -3.45 -12.62 5.50
C GLN A 22 -3.70 -11.44 4.56
N ALA A 23 -4.88 -10.82 4.67
CA ALA A 23 -5.11 -9.51 4.11
C ALA A 23 -4.21 -8.61 4.95
N GLU A 24 -2.93 -8.58 4.59
CA GLU A 24 -2.06 -7.48 4.97
C GLU A 24 -2.85 -6.25 4.57
N TRP A 25 -3.29 -5.48 5.56
CA TRP A 25 -3.86 -4.15 5.36
C TRP A 25 -2.73 -3.21 4.91
N GLY A 26 -2.11 -3.57 3.80
CA GLY A 26 -0.95 -2.96 3.19
C GLY A 26 -1.37 -2.25 1.90
N PHE A 27 -0.47 -1.42 1.40
CA PHE A 27 -0.67 -0.74 0.13
C PHE A 27 -0.65 -1.77 -0.97
N ASP A 28 -1.55 -1.62 -1.93
CA ASP A 28 -1.39 -2.33 -3.19
C ASP A 28 0.00 -1.98 -3.77
N PRO A 29 0.79 -2.98 -4.22
CA PRO A 29 2.14 -2.76 -4.74
C PRO A 29 2.26 -1.62 -5.75
N ARG A 30 1.20 -1.33 -6.53
CA ARG A 30 1.21 -0.22 -7.49
C ARG A 30 1.43 1.16 -6.86
N TYR A 31 1.06 1.35 -5.59
CA TYR A 31 1.29 2.61 -4.85
C TYR A 31 2.66 2.69 -4.19
N GLN A 32 3.39 1.59 -4.10
CA GLN A 32 4.66 1.54 -3.39
C GLN A 32 5.81 2.05 -4.27
N ARG A 33 6.81 2.67 -3.65
CA ARG A 33 8.07 3.05 -4.28
C ARG A 33 9.24 2.71 -3.36
N ASP A 34 10.34 2.27 -3.95
CA ASP A 34 11.59 1.96 -3.25
C ASP A 34 12.38 3.21 -2.83
N TYR A 35 11.85 4.40 -3.14
CA TYR A 35 12.39 5.69 -2.73
C TYR A 35 11.34 6.63 -2.14
N ASN A 36 11.80 7.74 -1.56
CA ASN A 36 10.93 8.76 -1.00
C ASN A 36 10.32 9.63 -2.11
N ILE A 37 9.04 9.40 -2.43
CA ILE A 37 8.31 10.17 -3.46
C ILE A 37 8.19 11.67 -3.15
N PHE A 38 8.40 12.08 -1.89
CA PHE A 38 8.35 13.48 -1.46
C PHE A 38 9.72 14.16 -1.46
N ALA A 39 10.82 13.41 -1.68
CA ALA A 39 12.14 14.00 -1.74
C ALA A 39 12.22 15.03 -2.88
N PRO A 40 12.70 16.26 -2.66
CA PRO A 40 12.77 17.30 -3.68
C PRO A 40 13.52 16.88 -4.94
N THR A 41 14.55 16.04 -4.79
CA THR A 41 15.36 15.48 -5.87
C THR A 41 14.58 14.51 -6.76
N GLN A 42 13.50 13.90 -6.26
CA GLN A 42 12.66 12.95 -6.98
C GLN A 42 11.47 13.60 -7.70
N ARG A 43 11.27 14.93 -7.56
CA ARG A 43 10.11 15.66 -8.10
C ARG A 43 9.83 15.40 -9.59
N TYR A 44 10.89 15.23 -10.39
CA TYR A 44 10.81 15.07 -11.84
C TYR A 44 11.19 13.66 -12.31
N ALA A 45 11.37 12.69 -11.41
CA ALA A 45 11.59 11.32 -11.80
C ALA A 45 10.38 10.82 -12.61
N SER A 46 10.64 10.08 -13.69
CA SER A 46 9.61 9.67 -14.65
C SER A 46 8.58 8.73 -14.02
N ASP A 47 9.00 7.93 -13.05
CA ASP A 47 8.19 6.95 -12.32
C ASP A 47 7.64 7.48 -11.00
N ASN A 48 7.96 8.73 -10.62
CA ASN A 48 7.38 9.37 -9.44
C ASN A 48 5.91 9.70 -9.73
N PRO A 49 4.96 9.12 -8.97
CA PRO A 49 3.55 9.35 -9.22
C PRO A 49 3.09 10.79 -8.91
N LEU A 50 3.90 11.57 -8.18
CA LEU A 50 3.65 12.98 -7.90
C LEU A 50 4.22 13.92 -8.98
N ASN A 51 4.91 13.38 -9.98
CA ASN A 51 5.34 14.16 -11.13
C ASN A 51 4.10 14.74 -11.85
N LEU A 52 4.11 16.05 -12.08
CA LEU A 52 2.98 16.77 -12.67
C LEU A 52 2.57 16.25 -14.05
N VAL A 53 3.54 15.76 -14.82
CA VAL A 53 3.29 15.18 -16.15
C VAL A 53 2.39 13.94 -16.05
N ASN A 54 2.49 13.20 -14.94
CA ASN A 54 1.79 11.93 -14.74
C ASN A 54 0.43 12.10 -14.04
N ARG A 55 0.05 13.32 -13.59
CA ARG A 55 -1.10 13.54 -12.67
C ARG A 55 -2.41 12.90 -13.14
N TYR A 56 -2.68 12.93 -14.44
CA TYR A 56 -3.92 12.43 -15.03
C TYR A 56 -3.71 11.18 -15.90
N ASP A 57 -2.50 10.62 -15.88
CA ASP A 57 -2.25 9.33 -16.52
C ASP A 57 -3.19 8.28 -15.89
N PRO A 58 -4.00 7.57 -16.69
CA PRO A 58 -4.86 6.48 -16.21
C PRO A 58 -4.07 5.43 -15.41
N ASP A 59 -2.81 5.20 -15.78
CA ASP A 59 -1.94 4.21 -15.15
C ASP A 59 -1.22 4.76 -13.91
N ASN A 60 -1.33 6.07 -13.62
CA ASN A 60 -0.76 6.63 -12.40
C ASN A 60 -1.52 6.11 -11.17
N PRO A 61 -0.86 5.44 -10.22
CA PRO A 61 -1.51 4.96 -9.00
C PRO A 61 -2.19 6.09 -8.23
N PHE A 62 -1.62 7.31 -8.22
CA PHE A 62 -2.16 8.48 -7.53
C PHE A 62 -3.10 9.35 -8.39
N ASN A 63 -3.59 8.84 -9.53
CA ASN A 63 -4.68 9.48 -10.24
C ASN A 63 -5.87 9.71 -9.28
N PRO A 64 -6.49 10.91 -9.26
CA PRO A 64 -7.60 11.21 -8.35
C PRO A 64 -8.76 10.20 -8.37
N VAL A 65 -9.01 9.54 -9.50
CA VAL A 65 -10.06 8.53 -9.63
C VAL A 65 -9.80 7.30 -8.76
N ASN A 66 -8.52 7.00 -8.48
CA ASN A 66 -8.09 5.83 -7.71
C ASN A 66 -8.18 6.04 -6.19
N ARG A 67 -8.62 7.22 -5.71
CA ARG A 67 -8.65 7.57 -4.27
C ARG A 67 -9.42 6.56 -3.42
N TYR A 68 -10.44 5.93 -3.98
CA TYR A 68 -11.31 4.99 -3.29
C TYR A 68 -10.91 3.53 -3.47
N ASP A 69 -9.80 3.26 -4.17
CA ASP A 69 -9.31 1.91 -4.35
C ASP A 69 -8.94 1.32 -2.97
N PRO A 70 -9.28 0.05 -2.69
CA PRO A 70 -9.02 -0.57 -1.39
C PRO A 70 -7.53 -0.62 -0.99
N GLY A 71 -6.62 -0.56 -1.96
CA GLY A 71 -5.17 -0.56 -1.71
C GLY A 71 -4.55 0.83 -1.63
N ASN A 72 -5.31 1.91 -1.84
CA ASN A 72 -4.77 3.26 -1.93
C ASN A 72 -4.45 3.82 -0.53
N PRO A 73 -3.22 4.33 -0.30
CA PRO A 73 -2.83 4.93 0.98
C PRO A 73 -3.62 6.19 1.36
N LEU A 74 -4.20 6.88 0.37
CA LEU A 74 -5.06 8.06 0.53
C LEU A 74 -6.54 7.71 0.72
N ASN A 75 -6.91 6.44 0.64
CA ASN A 75 -8.27 6.01 0.90
C ASN A 75 -8.67 6.42 2.34
N PRO A 76 -9.78 7.14 2.53
CA PRO A 76 -10.20 7.60 3.85
C PRO A 76 -10.32 6.48 4.90
N ILE A 77 -10.67 5.27 4.47
CA ILE A 77 -10.81 4.10 5.34
C ILE A 77 -9.46 3.70 5.97
N HIS A 78 -8.35 3.95 5.27
CA HIS A 78 -7.01 3.53 5.71
C HIS A 78 -6.19 4.64 6.39
N ARG A 79 -6.73 5.87 6.50
CA ARG A 79 -6.02 7.02 7.07
C ARG A 79 -5.45 6.74 8.48
N TYR A 80 -6.15 5.95 9.29
CA TYR A 80 -5.78 5.66 10.67
C TYR A 80 -5.11 4.29 10.87
N ASN A 81 -4.78 3.59 9.78
CA ASN A 81 -4.02 2.35 9.87
C ASN A 81 -2.63 2.64 10.51
N PRO A 82 -2.19 1.90 11.55
CA PRO A 82 -0.90 2.10 12.19
C PRO A 82 0.30 2.07 11.24
N ASN A 83 0.21 1.35 10.12
CA ASN A 83 1.32 1.21 9.17
C ASN A 83 1.27 2.24 8.03
N ASN A 84 0.24 3.08 7.95
CA ASN A 84 0.10 4.08 6.88
C ASN A 84 0.98 5.30 7.18
N PRO A 85 1.89 5.74 6.28
CA PRO A 85 2.68 6.96 6.44
C PRO A 85 1.84 8.24 6.64
N PHE A 86 0.61 8.27 6.10
CA PHE A 86 -0.32 9.40 6.27
C PHE A 86 -1.05 9.42 7.62
N ASN A 87 -0.91 8.38 8.44
CA ASN A 87 -1.47 8.38 9.79
C ASN A 87 -0.78 9.48 10.62
N PRO A 88 -1.52 10.44 11.21
CA PRO A 88 -0.92 11.55 11.96
C PRO A 88 0.05 11.13 13.07
N VAL A 89 -0.19 9.97 13.69
CA VAL A 89 0.68 9.45 14.76
C VAL A 89 2.08 9.07 14.24
N ASN A 90 2.21 8.81 12.95
CA ASN A 90 3.44 8.35 12.32
C ASN A 90 4.35 9.48 11.84
N ARG A 91 3.97 10.75 12.01
CA ARG A 91 4.71 11.91 11.44
C ARG A 91 6.21 11.88 11.75
N TYR A 92 6.61 11.36 12.91
CA TYR A 92 8.01 11.31 13.34
C TYR A 92 8.59 9.89 13.38
N HIS A 93 7.90 8.90 12.81
CA HIS A 93 8.45 7.56 12.68
C HIS A 93 9.71 7.60 11.79
N PRO A 94 10.82 6.94 12.17
CA PRO A 94 12.09 7.01 11.44
C PRO A 94 11.98 6.60 9.97
N ASP A 95 11.17 5.58 9.68
CA ASP A 95 10.96 5.09 8.32
C ASP A 95 9.82 5.79 7.57
N ASN A 96 9.20 6.83 8.16
CA ASN A 96 8.12 7.54 7.47
C ASN A 96 8.69 8.50 6.42
N PRO A 97 8.35 8.36 5.12
CA PRO A 97 8.81 9.28 4.08
C PRO A 97 8.36 10.73 4.28
N LEU A 98 7.31 10.98 5.06
CA LEU A 98 6.82 12.31 5.46
C LEU A 98 7.51 12.87 6.72
N ASN A 99 8.39 12.10 7.37
CA ASN A 99 9.17 12.59 8.49
C ASN A 99 10.06 13.75 8.01
N PRO A 100 10.07 14.91 8.69
CA PRO A 100 10.96 16.02 8.34
C PRO A 100 12.44 15.63 8.21
N ALA A 101 12.90 14.65 9.00
CA ALA A 101 14.26 14.12 8.91
C ALA A 101 14.55 13.42 7.56
N ASN A 102 13.51 12.93 6.88
CA ASN A 102 13.61 12.22 5.61
C ASN A 102 13.38 13.12 4.39
N GLN A 103 13.20 14.43 4.58
CA GLN A 103 12.90 15.37 3.48
C GLN A 103 13.89 15.26 2.31
N TYR A 104 15.17 15.01 2.59
CA TYR A 104 16.21 14.85 1.56
C TYR A 104 16.72 13.41 1.45
N ASN A 105 16.17 12.48 2.23
CA ASN A 105 16.57 11.08 2.21
C ASN A 105 15.77 10.34 1.15
N VAL A 106 16.43 9.97 0.06
CA VAL A 106 15.82 9.23 -1.06
C VAL A 106 15.68 7.74 -0.76
N ASP A 107 16.47 7.19 0.17
CA ASP A 107 16.54 5.75 0.44
C ASP A 107 15.40 5.23 1.32
N VAL A 108 14.56 6.15 1.83
CA VAL A 108 13.36 5.83 2.61
C VAL A 108 12.22 5.53 1.64
N PRO A 109 11.77 4.26 1.52
CA PRO A 109 10.75 3.90 0.57
C PRO A 109 9.40 4.54 0.92
N PHE A 110 8.60 4.83 -0.09
CA PHE A 110 7.17 5.06 0.09
C PHE A 110 6.44 3.72 0.13
N ALA A 111 6.29 3.17 1.34
CA ALA A 111 5.66 1.88 1.61
C ALA A 111 4.97 1.90 3.00
N PRO A 112 4.18 0.88 3.36
CA PRO A 112 3.75 0.71 4.74
C PRO A 112 4.97 0.64 5.67
N LEU A 113 4.91 1.32 6.83
CA LEU A 113 6.09 1.52 7.69
C LEU A 113 6.71 0.22 8.22
N ASN A 114 5.91 -0.84 8.33
CA ASN A 114 6.34 -2.17 8.76
C ASN A 114 6.45 -3.18 7.59
N GLY A 115 6.29 -2.73 6.34
CA GLY A 115 6.21 -3.58 5.15
C GLY A 115 7.55 -3.92 4.49
N GLY A 116 8.68 -3.40 5.01
CA GLY A 116 9.99 -3.54 4.38
C GLY A 116 10.11 -2.76 3.06
N LYS A 117 11.29 -2.82 2.43
CA LYS A 117 11.50 -2.22 1.11
C LYS A 117 10.68 -3.00 0.07
N PRO A 118 9.92 -2.33 -0.81
CA PRO A 118 9.23 -3.01 -1.89
C PRO A 118 10.25 -3.79 -2.73
N SER A 119 10.09 -5.11 -2.83
CA SER A 119 10.95 -5.93 -3.68
C SER A 119 10.60 -5.66 -5.15
N ARG A 120 11.61 -5.32 -5.94
CA ARG A 120 11.48 -5.07 -7.38
C ARG A 120 11.36 -6.42 -8.10
N THR A 121 10.15 -6.97 -8.18
CA THR A 121 9.87 -8.12 -9.05
C THR A 121 9.63 -7.59 -10.46
N TRP A 122 10.61 -7.79 -11.34
CA TRP A 122 10.49 -7.60 -12.78
C TRP A 122 9.71 -8.75 -13.42
#